data_AF-A0AAV4T693-F1
#
_entry.id   AF-A0AAV4T693-F1
#
_cell.length_a   1.000
_cell.length_b   1.000
_cell.length_c   1.000
_cell.angle_alpha   90.00
_cell.angle_beta   90.00
_cell.angle_gamma   90.00
#
_symmetry.space_group_name_H-M   'P 1'
#
loop_
_entity.id
_entity.type
_entity.pdbx_description
1 polymer ?
#
loop_
_entity_poly.entity_id
_entity_poly.type
_entity_poly.pdbx_seq_one_letter_code
_entity_poly.pdbx_strand_id
1 'polypeptide(L)' 'MPSSSMLVSETTAMEFYLIKNCASSFFGASYLKVPLQDAQSTTYIYLKFRTYRANAFLFLAAGSSDYCLLVLENGEIQVE' A
#
# COMPACT_ATOMS: atom_id res chain seq x y z
N MET A 1 -42.57 -2.63 -0.95
CA MET A 1 -41.93 -3.22 0.25
C MET A 1 -41.77 -4.70 -0.02
N PRO A 2 -40.57 -5.30 0.07
CA PRO A 2 -39.34 -4.87 0.74
C PRO A 2 -38.45 -4.03 -0.20
N SER A 3 -37.28 -3.54 0.14
CA SER A 3 -36.73 -2.87 1.34
C SER A 3 -35.42 -2.29 0.81
N SER A 4 -35.17 -1.01 1.09
CA SER A 4 -33.95 -0.31 0.72
C SER A 4 -32.71 -1.00 1.30
N SER A 5 -31.64 -1.12 0.53
CA SER A 5 -30.31 -0.74 0.99
C SER A 5 -29.33 -0.60 -0.18
N MET A 6 -28.84 0.63 -0.28
CA MET A 6 -27.67 1.12 -1.00
C MET A 6 -26.51 0.10 -0.96
N LEU A 7 -25.96 -0.26 -2.12
CA LEU A 7 -24.65 -0.89 -2.20
C LEU A 7 -23.63 0.16 -1.73
N VAL A 8 -23.34 0.19 -0.43
CA VAL A 8 -22.15 0.87 0.05
C VAL A 8 -20.99 -0.02 -0.35
N SER A 9 -20.39 0.28 -1.50
CA SER A 9 -19.03 -0.14 -1.79
C SER A 9 -18.15 0.60 -0.78
N GLU A 10 -17.95 0.00 0.39
CA GLU A 10 -16.93 0.45 1.33
C GLU A 10 -15.57 0.16 0.70
N THR A 11 -15.13 1.07 -0.17
CA THR A 11 -13.75 1.13 -0.63
C THR A 11 -12.92 1.63 0.55
N THR A 12 -12.53 0.72 1.44
CA THR A 12 -11.48 1.04 2.41
C THR A 12 -10.18 1.10 1.64
N ALA A 13 -9.84 2.29 1.13
CA ALA A 13 -8.45 2.56 0.80
C ALA A 13 -7.67 2.38 2.09
N MET A 14 -6.69 1.46 2.09
CA MET A 14 -5.66 1.44 3.11
C MET A 14 -4.83 2.71 2.91
N GLU A 15 -5.35 3.85 3.38
CA GLU A 15 -4.49 4.98 3.68
C GLU A 15 -3.53 4.47 4.74
N PHE A 16 -2.26 4.33 4.37
CA PHE A 16 -1.19 4.16 5.34
C PHE A 16 -1.31 5.33 6.30
N TYR A 17 -1.93 5.09 7.46
CA TYR A 17 -2.23 6.08 8.48
C TYR A 17 -0.91 6.48 9.16
N LEU A 18 -0.05 7.18 8.42
CA LEU A 18 0.76 8.21 9.02
C LEU A 18 -0.27 9.21 9.55
N ILE A 19 -0.36 9.30 10.88
CA ILE A 19 -1.41 10.03 11.63
C ILE A 19 -1.50 11.54 11.27
N LYS A 20 -0.69 12.04 10.33
CA LYS A 20 -0.86 13.30 9.63
C LYS A 20 -0.40 13.13 8.19
N ASN A 21 -0.91 13.96 7.28
CA ASN A 21 -0.54 14.12 5.87
C ASN A 21 0.94 14.60 5.68
N CYS A 22 1.85 14.06 6.49
CA CYS A 22 3.26 14.39 6.58
C CYS A 22 4.04 13.36 5.77
N ALA A 23 4.71 13.82 4.72
CA ALA A 23 5.62 12.98 3.96
C ALA A 23 6.77 12.50 4.87
N SER A 24 7.10 11.22 4.78
CA SER A 24 8.29 10.64 5.44
C SER A 24 9.40 10.45 4.41
N SER A 25 10.65 10.67 4.82
CA SER A 25 11.84 10.43 3.99
C SER A 25 12.57 9.20 4.49
N PHE A 26 12.99 8.34 3.56
CA PHE A 26 13.71 7.10 3.84
C PHE A 26 15.13 7.18 3.25
N PHE A 27 16.12 6.76 4.03
CA PHE A 27 17.54 6.81 3.65
C PHE A 27 18.15 5.42 3.84
N GLY A 28 18.61 4.82 2.75
CA GLY A 28 19.23 3.50 2.78
C GLY A 28 18.23 2.38 3.08
N ALA A 29 18.49 1.62 4.15
CA ALA A 29 17.69 0.45 4.55
C ALA A 29 16.57 0.77 5.56
N SER A 30 16.25 2.06 5.75
CA SER A 30 15.13 2.46 6.62
C SER A 30 13.79 2.01 6.05
N TYR A 31 12.90 1.51 6.91
CA TYR A 31 11.53 1.13 6.54
C TYR A 31 10.57 1.42 7.70
N LEU A 32 9.28 1.42 7.38
CA LEU A 32 8.20 1.51 8.35
C LEU A 32 7.36 0.23 8.27
N LYS A 33 7.11 -0.40 9.41
CA LYS A 33 6.23 -1.57 9.51
C LYS A 33 4.90 -1.14 10.11
N VAL A 34 3.82 -1.39 9.39
CA VAL A 34 2.44 -1.15 9.84
C VAL A 34 1.79 -2.50 10.10
N PRO A 35 0.93 -2.63 11.13
CA PRO A 35 0.08 -3.82 11.27
C PRO A 35 -0.79 -3.98 10.01
N LEU A 36 -0.74 -5.15 9.40
CA LEU A 36 -1.72 -5.52 8.37
C LEU A 36 -3.06 -5.77 9.08
N GLN A 37 -4.11 -5.06 8.67
CA GLN A 37 -5.46 -5.40 9.08
C GLN A 37 -5.86 -6.72 8.40
N ASP A 38 -6.85 -7.42 8.96
CA ASP A 38 -7.27 -8.74 8.50
C ASP A 38 -7.45 -8.83 6.97
N ALA A 39 -7.06 -9.98 6.42
CA ALA A 39 -6.99 -10.22 4.98
C ALA A 39 -8.35 -9.91 4.31
N GLN A 40 -8.36 -8.88 3.46
CA GLN A 40 -9.48 -8.58 2.58
C GLN A 40 -9.23 -9.20 1.20
N SER A 41 -10.31 -9.57 0.50
CA SER A 41 -10.23 -10.06 -0.88
C SER A 41 -9.76 -9.01 -1.89
N THR A 42 -9.72 -7.74 -1.49
CA THR A 42 -9.28 -6.62 -2.34
C THR A 42 -8.56 -5.60 -1.48
N THR A 43 -7.42 -5.09 -1.95
CA THR A 43 -6.65 -4.05 -1.28
C THR A 43 -6.35 -2.93 -2.27
N TYR A 44 -6.61 -1.68 -1.88
CA TYR A 44 -6.25 -0.50 -2.67
C TYR A 44 -5.03 0.17 -2.06
N ILE A 45 -3.98 0.33 -2.88
CA ILE A 45 -2.70 0.92 -2.47
C ILE A 45 -2.55 2.26 -3.19
N TYR A 46 -2.43 3.34 -2.42
CA TYR A 46 -2.12 4.68 -2.93
C TYR A 46 -0.77 5.14 -2.37
N LEU A 47 0.20 5.37 -3.26
CA LEU A 47 1.56 5.80 -2.89
C LEU A 47 1.97 7.02 -3.71
N LYS A 48 2.46 8.06 -3.04
CA LYS A 48 3.15 9.19 -3.67
C LYS A 48 4.59 9.22 -3.17
N PHE A 49 5.54 9.06 -4.09
CA PHE A 49 6.96 9.01 -3.76
C PHE A 49 7.81 9.87 -4.70
N ARG A 50 9.03 10.18 -4.26
CA ARG A 50 10.07 10.80 -5.06
C ARG A 50 11.40 10.18 -4.67
N THR A 51 12.15 9.68 -5.64
CA THR A 51 13.47 9.10 -5.44
C THR A 51 14.35 9.38 -6.66
N TYR A 52 15.67 9.43 -6.45
CA TYR A 52 16.65 9.43 -7.54
C TYR A 52 17.15 8.02 -7.87
N ARG A 53 16.85 7.03 -7.03
CA ARG A 53 17.31 5.65 -7.22
C ARG A 53 16.47 5.02 -8.32
N ALA A 54 17.13 4.36 -9.28
CA ALA A 54 16.44 3.58 -10.31
C ALA A 54 15.92 2.22 -9.77
N ASN A 55 16.52 1.73 -8.68
CA ASN A 55 16.14 0.47 -8.04
C ASN A 55 15.80 0.71 -6.57
N ALA A 56 14.58 0.33 -6.14
CA ALA A 56 14.12 0.53 -4.77
C ALA A 56 12.93 -0.37 -4.41
N PHE A 57 12.88 -0.83 -3.15
CA PHE A 57 11.65 -1.36 -2.56
C PHE A 57 10.72 -0.22 -2.18
N LEU A 58 9.47 -0.27 -2.64
CA LEU A 58 8.48 0.77 -2.36
C LEU A 58 7.44 0.32 -1.34
N PHE A 59 6.96 -0.92 -1.45
CA PHE A 59 5.96 -1.47 -0.54
C PHE A 59 5.99 -3.01 -0.54
N LEU A 60 5.72 -3.61 0.62
CA LEU A 60 5.55 -5.05 0.80
C LEU A 60 4.38 -5.31 1.75
N ALA A 61 3.37 -6.02 1.25
CA ALA A 61 2.42 -6.76 2.08
C ALA A 61 2.73 -8.25 1.94
N ALA A 62 3.04 -8.91 3.05
CA ALA A 62 3.31 -10.34 3.05
C ALA A 62 2.35 -11.04 4.02
N GLY A 63 1.50 -11.90 3.46
CA GLY A 63 0.70 -12.86 4.20
C GLY A 63 1.48 -14.14 4.46
N SER A 64 0.80 -15.16 5.00
CA SER A 64 1.41 -16.47 5.26
C SER A 64 1.64 -17.28 3.99
N SER A 65 0.85 -17.05 2.94
CA SER A 65 0.84 -17.81 1.69
C SER A 65 1.07 -16.98 0.44
N ASP A 66 0.95 -15.66 0.56
CA ASP A 66 0.95 -14.71 -0.54
C ASP A 66 1.70 -13.43 -0.15
N TYR A 67 2.09 -12.67 -1.17
CA TYR A 67 2.62 -11.34 -0.99
C TYR A 67 2.20 -10.45 -2.16
N CYS A 68 2.26 -9.15 -1.91
CA CYS A 68 2.22 -8.12 -2.93
C CYS A 68 3.44 -7.24 -2.72
N LEU A 69 4.31 -7.21 -3.71
CA LEU A 69 5.55 -6.46 -3.69
C LEU A 69 5.52 -5.41 -4.80
N LEU A 70 5.72 -4.15 -4.40
CA LEU A 70 5.91 -3.02 -5.31
C LEU A 70 7.37 -2.59 -5.25
N VAL A 71 8.04 -2.66 -6.39
CA VAL A 71 9.43 -2.24 -6.55
C VAL A 71 9.56 -1.25 -7.69
N LEU A 72 10.64 -0.49 -7.64
CA LEU A 72 11.17 0.22 -8.79
C LEU A 72 12.32 -0.61 -9.34
N GLU A 73 12.27 -0.97 -10.62
CA GLU A 73 13.35 -1.63 -11.35
C GLU A 73 13.69 -0.82 -12.59
N ASN A 74 14.95 -0.42 -12.74
CA ASN A 74 15.42 0.42 -13.84
C ASN A 74 14.60 1.71 -14.05
N GLY A 75 14.01 2.25 -12.98
CA GLY A 75 13.15 3.43 -13.02
C GLY A 75 11.69 3.17 -13.39
N GLU A 76 11.31 1.92 -13.61
CA GLU A 76 9.94 1.50 -13.89
C GLU A 76 9.31 0.83 -12.67
N ILE A 77 8.00 1.01 -12.49
CA ILE A 77 7.26 0.38 -11.39
C ILE A 77 6.93 -1.06 -11.79
N GLN A 78 7.31 -2.03 -10.96
CA GLN A 78 6.92 -3.43 -11.09
C GLN A 78 6.05 -3.85 -9.90
N VAL A 79 5.15 -4.80 -10.18
CA VAL A 79 4.28 -5.42 -9.17
C VAL A 79 4.46 -6.93 -9.27
N GLU A 80 4.82 -7.55 -8.16
CA GLU A 80 5.00 -9.01 -7.99
C GLU A 80 4.01 -9.59 -6.98
#